data_AF-A0A7S2DAU7-F1
#
_entry.id   AF-A0A7S2DAU7-F1
#
_cell.length_a   1.000
_cell.length_b   1.000
_cell.length_c   1.000
_cell.angle_alpha   90.00
_cell.angle_beta   90.00
_cell.angle_gamma   90.00
#
_symmetry.space_group_name_H-M   'P 1'
#
loop_
_entity.id
_entity.type
_entity.pdbx_description
1 polymer ?
#
loop_
_entity_poly.entity_id
_entity_poly.type
_entity_poly.pdbx_seq_one_letter_code
_entity_poly.pdbx_strand_id
1 'polypeptide(L)'
;KHQSVAAGTWRSSAGSAAGAHTPKKRVFRKAMSDLIGSKRANDSFNGSLGRSSFARLFRTEASHAKPITELRSNGACLCIDASVDSRLLLSGDASGKACLWEPRSGRLITQLDCGEKCEVFGVDLSFDSTLLATGDASGKATVWDAATGSVVMRIDCGSAVRGVEISSDNKLLATGCQGGSASVWSVGRAERLMSFECGSAVY
;
A
#
# COMPACT_ATOMS: atom_id res chain seq x y z
N LYS A 1 31.70 -5.28 -30.51
CA LYS A 1 31.96 -3.82 -30.35
C LYS A 1 30.86 -3.26 -29.48
N HIS A 2 31.27 -2.77 -28.31
CA HIS A 2 30.44 -2.22 -27.23
C HIS A 2 29.56 -1.06 -27.70
N GLN A 3 28.32 -0.99 -27.19
CA GLN A 3 27.61 0.28 -27.03
C GLN A 3 27.22 0.44 -25.56
N SER A 4 27.64 1.56 -24.99
CA SER A 4 27.61 1.90 -23.58
C SER A 4 26.22 2.29 -23.11
N VAL A 5 25.83 1.76 -21.96
CA VAL A 5 24.68 2.20 -21.17
C VAL A 5 25.00 3.57 -20.57
N ALA A 6 24.19 4.59 -20.89
CA ALA A 6 24.31 5.90 -20.29
C ALA A 6 23.79 5.88 -18.85
N ALA A 7 24.70 6.03 -17.89
CA ALA A 7 24.38 6.22 -16.48
C ALA A 7 23.79 7.63 -16.27
N GLY A 8 22.48 7.70 -15.99
CA GLY A 8 21.81 8.92 -15.58
C GLY A 8 22.14 9.28 -14.14
N THR A 9 23.13 10.15 -13.93
CA THR A 9 23.44 10.78 -12.64
C THR A 9 22.34 11.77 -12.25
N TRP A 10 21.63 11.50 -11.16
CA TRP A 10 20.67 12.45 -10.58
C TRP A 10 21.36 13.30 -9.49
N ARG A 11 21.52 14.60 -9.75
CA ARG A 11 21.91 15.59 -8.73
C ARG A 11 20.65 16.19 -8.10
N SER A 12 20.56 16.17 -6.77
CA SER A 12 19.56 16.93 -6.01
C SER A 12 20.07 18.35 -5.76
N SER A 13 19.40 19.37 -6.30
CA SER A 13 19.60 20.76 -5.90
C SER A 13 18.83 21.02 -4.60
N ALA A 14 19.55 21.34 -3.54
CA ALA A 14 18.98 21.79 -2.27
C ALA A 14 18.41 23.21 -2.42
N GLY A 15 17.14 23.37 -2.03
CA GLY A 15 16.47 24.65 -1.85
C GLY A 15 15.59 24.57 -0.60
N SER A 16 16.00 25.30 0.44
CA SER A 16 15.39 25.32 1.77
C SER A 16 14.04 26.02 1.79
N ALA A 17 12.98 25.35 2.28
CA ALA A 17 11.95 25.96 3.14
C ALA A 17 10.94 24.90 3.67
N ALA A 18 10.88 24.79 5.00
CA ALA A 18 9.78 24.38 5.88
C ALA A 18 8.67 23.41 5.38
N GLY A 19 8.67 22.21 5.99
CA GLY A 19 7.45 21.70 6.65
C GLY A 19 6.31 21.14 5.79
N ALA A 20 6.58 20.20 4.88
CA ALA A 20 5.56 19.31 4.33
C ALA A 20 6.15 17.94 3.98
N HIS A 21 6.03 16.96 4.90
CA HIS A 21 6.42 15.58 4.61
C HIS A 21 5.32 14.88 3.80
N THR A 22 5.40 14.97 2.47
CA THR A 22 5.09 13.90 1.51
C THR A 22 5.54 14.36 0.12
N PRO A 23 6.41 13.60 -0.60
CA PRO A 23 5.85 12.54 -1.46
C PRO A 23 6.84 11.39 -1.77
N LYS A 24 7.21 10.55 -0.79
CA LYS A 24 8.01 9.32 -1.09
C LYS A 24 7.13 8.13 -1.50
N LYS A 25 6.04 7.88 -0.76
CA LYS A 25 5.04 6.82 -1.04
C LYS A 25 4.40 6.93 -2.44
N ARG A 26 4.17 8.17 -2.90
CA ARG A 26 3.58 8.44 -4.22
C ARG A 26 4.54 8.15 -5.37
N VAL A 27 5.85 8.25 -5.13
CA VAL A 27 6.90 7.95 -6.11
C VAL A 27 7.09 6.44 -6.25
N PHE A 28 7.13 5.70 -5.14
CA PHE A 28 7.23 4.24 -5.17
C PHE A 28 6.03 3.60 -5.85
N ARG A 29 4.81 3.97 -5.45
CA ARG A 29 3.59 3.44 -6.08
C ARG A 29 3.55 3.73 -7.58
N LYS A 30 3.93 4.94 -7.99
CA LYS A 30 3.98 5.27 -9.43
C LYS A 30 5.05 4.45 -10.17
N ALA A 31 6.25 4.31 -9.59
CA ALA A 31 7.34 3.56 -10.20
C ALA A 31 7.05 2.06 -10.29
N MET A 32 6.46 1.47 -9.24
CA MET A 32 6.07 0.07 -9.25
C MET A 32 4.86 -0.15 -10.17
N SER A 33 3.86 0.72 -10.17
CA SER A 33 2.76 0.66 -11.14
C SER A 33 3.26 0.71 -12.59
N ASP A 34 4.24 1.56 -12.89
CA ASP A 34 4.85 1.61 -14.21
C ASP A 34 5.68 0.32 -14.51
N LEU A 35 6.21 -0.36 -13.49
CA LEU A 35 6.99 -1.61 -13.61
C LEU A 35 6.10 -2.86 -13.80
N ILE A 36 5.01 -2.99 -13.03
CA ILE A 36 4.14 -4.19 -13.04
C ILE A 36 2.86 -4.02 -13.86
N GLY A 37 2.63 -2.84 -14.46
CA GLY A 37 1.48 -2.52 -15.31
C GLY A 37 0.59 -1.44 -14.71
N SER A 38 0.39 -0.35 -15.46
CA SER A 38 -0.24 0.89 -14.99
C SER A 38 -1.69 0.72 -14.54
N LYS A 39 -1.98 1.16 -13.31
CA LYS A 39 -3.33 1.17 -12.71
C LYS A 39 -4.10 2.50 -12.92
N ARG A 40 -3.55 3.42 -13.74
CA ARG A 40 -3.52 4.87 -13.44
C ARG A 40 -4.85 5.65 -13.30
N ALA A 41 -4.66 6.67 -12.45
CA ALA A 41 -5.27 8.01 -12.37
C ALA A 41 -6.70 8.10 -11.81
N ASN A 42 -6.84 8.32 -10.50
CA ASN A 42 -7.85 9.28 -10.03
C ASN A 42 -7.62 9.78 -8.60
N ASP A 43 -8.30 10.90 -8.36
CA ASP A 43 -8.08 11.89 -7.31
C ASP A 43 -7.95 11.32 -5.90
N SER A 44 -6.93 11.86 -5.23
CA SER A 44 -6.48 11.53 -3.89
C SER A 44 -7.61 11.59 -2.85
N PHE A 45 -7.92 10.43 -2.26
CA PHE A 45 -8.53 10.36 -0.94
C PHE A 45 -7.45 10.73 0.09
N ASN A 46 -7.51 11.97 0.61
CA ASN A 46 -6.60 12.42 1.66
C ASN A 46 -7.10 11.91 3.03
N GLY A 47 -6.65 10.73 3.41
CA GLY A 47 -6.72 10.29 4.80
C GLY A 47 -5.60 10.97 5.60
N SER A 48 -5.94 11.70 6.66
CA SER A 48 -4.94 12.20 7.60
C SER A 48 -4.39 11.04 8.43
N LEU A 49 -3.10 10.75 8.30
CA LEU A 49 -2.39 9.85 9.21
C LEU A 49 -2.20 10.56 10.55
N GLY A 50 -3.02 10.20 11.53
CA GLY A 50 -2.80 10.54 12.94
C GLY A 50 -2.50 9.28 13.74
N ARG A 51 -1.85 9.41 14.90
CA ARG A 51 -1.68 8.33 15.91
C ARG A 51 -3.00 7.86 16.54
N SER A 52 -4.11 8.00 15.81
CA SER A 52 -5.46 7.76 16.28
C SER A 52 -6.01 6.51 15.59
N SER A 53 -6.81 5.74 16.30
CA SER A 53 -7.47 4.50 15.83
C SER A 53 -8.59 4.73 14.80
N PHE A 54 -8.56 5.88 14.12
CA PHE A 54 -9.61 6.33 13.22
C PHE A 54 -9.04 6.63 11.84
N ALA A 55 -9.65 6.05 10.81
CA ALA A 55 -9.57 6.61 9.46
C ALA A 55 -10.75 7.58 9.30
N ARG A 56 -10.44 8.84 8.99
CA ARG A 56 -11.45 9.87 8.68
C ARG A 56 -11.46 10.14 7.19
N LEU A 57 -12.66 10.09 6.62
CA LEU A 57 -12.90 10.39 5.22
C LEU A 57 -13.34 11.86 5.09
N PHE A 58 -12.60 12.61 4.28
CA PHE A 58 -12.88 14.02 3.97
C PHE A 58 -13.23 14.16 2.49
N ARG A 59 -14.21 15.00 2.17
CA ARG A 59 -14.47 15.46 0.79
C ARG A 59 -13.56 16.65 0.50
N THR A 60 -12.94 16.66 -0.67
CA THR A 60 -11.86 17.58 -1.10
C THR A 60 -12.20 19.06 -1.15
N GLU A 61 -13.43 19.48 -0.88
CA GLU A 61 -13.85 20.89 -1.04
C GLU A 61 -13.93 21.71 0.26
N ALA A 62 -13.73 21.11 1.43
CA ALA A 62 -13.84 21.86 2.67
C ALA A 62 -12.72 21.49 3.63
N SER A 63 -11.72 22.37 3.70
CA SER A 63 -10.65 22.40 4.70
C SER A 63 -11.17 22.48 6.15
N HIS A 64 -12.48 22.63 6.36
CA HIS A 64 -13.18 22.62 7.65
C HIS A 64 -14.36 21.63 7.72
N ALA A 65 -14.40 20.58 6.89
CA ALA A 65 -15.49 19.61 6.91
C ALA A 65 -15.48 18.71 8.13
N LYS A 66 -16.65 18.54 8.77
CA LYS A 66 -16.91 17.43 9.71
C LYS A 66 -16.68 16.10 8.96
N PRO A 67 -16.06 15.09 9.60
CA PRO A 67 -15.88 13.79 8.97
C PRO A 67 -17.25 13.22 8.60
N ILE A 68 -17.36 12.73 7.36
CA ILE A 68 -18.63 12.16 6.84
C ILE A 68 -18.91 10.84 7.56
N THR A 69 -17.85 10.10 7.92
CA THR A 69 -17.90 8.83 8.63
C THR A 69 -16.57 8.59 9.34
N GLU A 70 -16.61 8.05 10.55
CA GLU A 70 -15.43 7.57 11.29
C GLU A 70 -15.36 6.05 11.21
N LEU A 71 -14.30 5.51 10.61
CA LEU A 71 -14.05 4.08 10.54
C LEU A 71 -13.10 3.70 11.69
N ARG A 72 -13.55 2.78 12.56
CA ARG A 72 -12.86 2.43 13.80
C ARG A 72 -12.15 1.10 13.66
N SER A 73 -10.83 1.12 13.63
CA SER A 73 -9.98 -0.07 13.74
C SER A 73 -9.47 -0.23 15.18
N ASN A 74 -9.02 -1.43 15.53
CA ASN A 74 -8.58 -1.74 16.89
C ASN A 74 -7.21 -1.10 17.22
N GLY A 75 -6.43 -0.73 16.21
CA GLY A 75 -5.17 0.01 16.36
C GLY A 75 -5.15 1.34 15.59
N ALA A 76 -4.07 2.11 15.78
CA ALA A 76 -3.82 3.31 15.00
C ALA A 76 -3.75 2.98 13.50
N CYS A 77 -4.49 3.73 12.67
CA CYS A 77 -4.49 3.51 11.22
C CYS A 77 -3.15 4.00 10.62
N LEU A 78 -2.43 3.10 9.95
CA LEU A 78 -1.08 3.36 9.40
C LEU A 78 -1.08 3.52 7.88
N CYS A 79 -2.02 2.89 7.20
CA CYS A 79 -2.14 2.96 5.76
C CYS A 79 -3.59 2.78 5.31
N ILE A 80 -3.90 3.35 4.14
CA ILE A 80 -5.20 3.21 3.49
C ILE A 80 -5.01 3.03 1.99
N ASP A 81 -5.98 2.41 1.35
CA ASP A 81 -6.18 2.41 -0.10
C ASP A 81 -7.67 2.38 -0.45
N ALA A 82 -8.03 2.81 -1.65
CA ALA A 82 -9.43 2.83 -2.10
C ALA A 82 -9.58 2.12 -3.45
N SER A 83 -10.74 1.50 -3.67
CA SER A 83 -11.08 0.96 -4.99
C SER A 83 -11.27 2.10 -5.99
N VAL A 84 -11.09 1.79 -7.29
CA VAL A 84 -11.20 2.78 -8.37
C VAL A 84 -12.59 3.44 -8.42
N ASP A 85 -13.63 2.69 -8.09
CA ASP A 85 -15.01 3.19 -8.01
C ASP A 85 -15.36 3.85 -6.67
N SER A 86 -14.40 3.95 -5.75
CA SER A 86 -14.55 4.50 -4.39
C SER A 86 -15.65 3.83 -3.55
N ARG A 87 -16.05 2.60 -3.89
CA ARG A 87 -17.03 1.81 -3.11
C ARG A 87 -16.40 1.02 -1.98
N LEU A 88 -15.09 0.80 -2.04
CA LEU A 88 -14.35 0.06 -1.04
C LEU A 88 -13.18 0.91 -0.54
N LEU A 89 -12.93 0.81 0.76
CA LEU A 89 -11.75 1.36 1.41
C LEU A 89 -11.07 0.24 2.18
N LEU A 90 -9.77 0.05 1.95
CA LEU A 90 -8.94 -0.83 2.74
C LEU A 90 -8.09 0.00 3.69
N SER A 91 -8.03 -0.39 4.96
CA SER A 91 -7.18 0.24 5.98
C SER A 91 -6.31 -0.81 6.66
N GLY A 92 -5.05 -0.50 6.94
CA GLY A 92 -4.17 -1.31 7.79
C GLY A 92 -3.81 -0.57 9.08
N ASP A 93 -3.78 -1.30 10.20
CA ASP A 93 -3.55 -0.72 11.52
C ASP A 93 -2.32 -1.29 12.26
N ALA A 94 -1.94 -0.60 13.33
CA ALA A 94 -0.81 -0.96 14.20
C ALA A 94 -1.07 -2.22 15.05
N SER A 95 -2.31 -2.71 15.12
CA SER A 95 -2.66 -3.93 15.86
C SER A 95 -2.51 -5.21 15.04
N GLY A 96 -2.15 -5.08 13.76
CA GLY A 96 -2.04 -6.20 12.81
C GLY A 96 -3.34 -6.57 12.13
N LYS A 97 -4.32 -5.65 12.13
CA LYS A 97 -5.57 -5.84 11.42
C LYS A 97 -5.57 -5.01 10.15
N ALA A 98 -6.09 -5.59 9.08
CA ALA A 98 -6.51 -4.85 7.90
C ALA A 98 -8.03 -4.97 7.75
N CYS A 99 -8.71 -3.88 7.47
CA CYS A 99 -10.17 -3.83 7.40
C CYS A 99 -10.62 -3.27 6.06
N LEU A 100 -11.57 -3.96 5.43
CA LEU A 100 -12.25 -3.53 4.21
C LEU A 100 -13.60 -2.93 4.59
N TRP A 101 -13.88 -1.73 4.12
CA TRP A 101 -15.05 -0.94 4.49
C TRP A 101 -15.84 -0.51 3.26
N GLU A 102 -17.15 -0.37 3.46
CA GLU A 102 -17.99 0.44 2.59
C GLU A 102 -18.00 1.88 3.13
N PRO A 103 -17.29 2.84 2.50
CA PRO A 103 -17.03 4.15 3.08
C PRO A 103 -18.28 5.03 3.20
N ARG A 104 -19.33 4.76 2.40
CA ARG A 104 -20.59 5.53 2.43
C ARG A 104 -21.47 5.19 3.64
N SER A 105 -21.50 3.91 4.01
CA SER A 105 -22.30 3.42 5.13
C SER A 105 -21.50 3.32 6.43
N GLY A 106 -20.17 3.31 6.33
CA GLY A 106 -19.28 2.99 7.44
C GLY A 106 -19.24 1.51 7.80
N ARG A 107 -19.88 0.66 6.99
CA ARG A 107 -19.99 -0.78 7.27
C ARG A 107 -18.64 -1.46 7.07
N LEU A 108 -18.21 -2.22 8.08
CA LEU A 108 -17.13 -3.18 7.95
C LEU A 108 -17.58 -4.35 7.08
N ILE A 109 -16.90 -4.59 5.98
CA ILE A 109 -17.17 -5.70 5.06
C ILE A 109 -16.38 -6.94 5.51
N THR A 110 -15.07 -6.77 5.67
CA THR A 110 -14.14 -7.87 5.98
C THR A 110 -13.05 -7.37 6.92
N GLN A 111 -12.61 -8.22 7.86
CA GLN A 111 -11.45 -7.98 8.70
C GLN A 111 -10.42 -9.10 8.47
N LEU A 112 -9.20 -8.72 8.14
CA LEU A 112 -8.07 -9.59 7.85
C LEU A 112 -7.10 -9.56 9.03
N ASP A 113 -6.66 -10.74 9.45
CA ASP A 113 -5.69 -10.89 10.52
C ASP A 113 -4.29 -11.11 9.96
N CYS A 114 -3.46 -10.07 9.93
CA CYS A 114 -2.09 -10.17 9.43
C CYS A 114 -1.15 -10.81 10.46
N GLY A 115 -1.61 -11.01 11.70
CA GLY A 115 -0.84 -11.58 12.80
C GLY A 115 -0.82 -10.65 14.01
N GLU A 116 -0.78 -11.23 15.20
CA GLU A 116 -0.79 -10.47 16.44
C GLU A 116 0.44 -9.54 16.55
N LYS A 117 0.19 -8.27 16.90
CA LYS A 117 1.22 -7.24 17.14
C LYS A 117 2.14 -6.95 15.94
N CYS A 118 1.70 -7.28 14.73
CA CYS A 118 2.45 -7.00 13.51
C CYS A 118 1.85 -5.81 12.78
N GLU A 119 2.42 -4.61 12.93
CA GLU A 119 1.91 -3.39 12.29
C GLU A 119 1.76 -3.55 10.76
N VAL A 120 0.59 -3.21 10.21
CA VAL A 120 0.35 -3.24 8.76
C VAL A 120 0.72 -1.91 8.14
N PHE A 121 1.83 -1.87 7.41
CA PHE A 121 2.37 -0.64 6.81
C PHE A 121 1.93 -0.40 5.37
N GLY A 122 1.68 -1.48 4.64
CA GLY A 122 1.26 -1.44 3.24
C GLY A 122 -0.06 -2.15 3.04
N VAL A 123 -0.96 -1.53 2.27
CA VAL A 123 -2.19 -2.15 1.77
C VAL A 123 -2.41 -1.75 0.32
N ASP A 124 -2.98 -2.65 -0.49
CA ASP A 124 -3.42 -2.36 -1.86
C ASP A 124 -4.66 -3.19 -2.20
N LEU A 125 -5.64 -2.57 -2.87
CA LEU A 125 -6.81 -3.22 -3.45
C LEU A 125 -6.57 -3.49 -4.93
N SER A 126 -6.79 -4.71 -5.45
CA SER A 126 -6.66 -4.95 -6.88
C SER A 126 -7.62 -4.08 -7.70
N PHE A 127 -7.33 -3.89 -9.00
CA PHE A 127 -8.13 -3.02 -9.87
C PHE A 127 -9.60 -3.45 -9.95
N ASP A 128 -9.84 -4.76 -10.04
CA ASP A 128 -11.16 -5.40 -10.01
C ASP A 128 -11.71 -5.62 -8.58
N SER A 129 -10.96 -5.21 -7.55
CA SER A 129 -11.29 -5.38 -6.13
C SER A 129 -11.53 -6.82 -5.68
N THR A 130 -11.00 -7.81 -6.40
CA THR A 130 -11.10 -9.23 -6.04
C THR A 130 -9.99 -9.69 -5.09
N LEU A 131 -8.85 -8.99 -5.10
CA LEU A 131 -7.71 -9.28 -4.25
C LEU A 131 -7.35 -8.10 -3.35
N LEU A 132 -6.83 -8.40 -2.17
CA LEU A 132 -6.26 -7.45 -1.22
C LEU A 132 -4.82 -7.86 -0.97
N ALA A 133 -3.88 -6.91 -0.93
CA ALA A 133 -2.52 -7.15 -0.47
C ALA A 133 -2.28 -6.41 0.84
N THR A 134 -1.57 -7.06 1.76
CA THR A 134 -1.08 -6.46 3.00
C THR A 134 0.42 -6.71 3.14
N GLY A 135 1.13 -5.73 3.68
CA GLY A 135 2.55 -5.83 4.02
C GLY A 135 2.77 -5.38 5.46
N ASP A 136 3.47 -6.20 6.25
CA ASP A 136 3.58 -6.01 7.70
C ASP A 136 5.02 -5.85 8.22
N ALA A 137 5.08 -5.46 9.51
CA ALA A 137 6.30 -5.28 10.27
C ALA A 137 7.15 -6.54 10.43
N SER A 138 6.53 -7.73 10.38
CA SER A 138 7.22 -9.01 10.50
C SER A 138 7.95 -9.41 9.21
N GLY A 139 7.78 -8.64 8.14
CA GLY A 139 8.38 -8.91 6.85
C GLY A 139 7.55 -9.82 5.97
N LYS A 140 6.28 -10.03 6.31
CA LYS A 140 5.36 -10.80 5.48
C LYS A 140 4.57 -9.89 4.56
N ALA A 141 4.40 -10.34 3.33
CA ALA A 141 3.40 -9.84 2.41
C ALA A 141 2.33 -10.93 2.21
N THR A 142 1.06 -10.59 2.39
CA THR A 142 -0.03 -11.55 2.23
C THR A 142 -1.03 -11.01 1.21
N VAL A 143 -1.42 -11.86 0.27
CA VAL A 143 -2.51 -11.61 -0.68
C VAL A 143 -3.73 -12.40 -0.22
N TRP A 144 -4.87 -11.73 -0.21
CA TRP A 144 -6.14 -12.21 0.30
C TRP A 144 -7.18 -12.14 -0.79
N ASP A 145 -8.12 -13.08 -0.77
CA ASP A 145 -9.36 -12.98 -1.53
C ASP A 145 -10.28 -11.98 -0.82
N ALA A 146 -10.73 -10.95 -1.53
CA ALA A 146 -11.49 -9.86 -0.94
C ALA A 146 -12.89 -10.28 -0.47
N ALA A 147 -13.50 -11.25 -1.16
CA ALA A 147 -14.85 -11.72 -0.89
C ALA A 147 -14.93 -12.61 0.34
N THR A 148 -13.94 -13.48 0.52
CA THR A 148 -13.91 -14.49 1.59
C THR A 148 -12.99 -14.09 2.75
N GLY A 149 -12.04 -13.18 2.53
CA GLY A 149 -10.97 -12.87 3.48
C GLY A 149 -9.94 -14.00 3.62
N SER A 150 -9.95 -14.98 2.72
CA SER A 150 -9.03 -16.13 2.77
C SER A 150 -7.65 -15.74 2.24
N VAL A 151 -6.60 -16.34 2.80
CA VAL A 151 -5.23 -16.17 2.30
C VAL A 151 -5.08 -16.90 0.96
N VAL A 152 -4.77 -16.16 -0.10
CA VAL A 152 -4.44 -16.69 -1.43
C VAL A 152 -2.95 -17.01 -1.52
N MET A 153 -2.12 -16.13 -0.96
CA MET A 153 -0.67 -16.26 -1.04
C MET A 153 -0.02 -15.56 0.15
N ARG A 154 1.02 -16.16 0.72
CA ARG A 154 1.86 -15.53 1.75
C ARG A 154 3.32 -15.62 1.35
N ILE A 155 4.00 -14.50 1.46
CA ILE A 155 5.39 -14.31 1.06
C ILE A 155 6.18 -13.82 2.26
N ASP A 156 7.35 -14.42 2.47
CA ASP A 156 8.35 -13.91 3.40
C ASP A 156 9.38 -13.08 2.63
N CYS A 157 9.41 -11.78 2.90
CA CYS A 157 10.34 -10.85 2.27
C CYS A 157 11.63 -10.65 3.08
N GLY A 158 11.75 -11.28 4.27
CA GLY A 158 12.92 -11.21 5.15
C GLY A 158 13.17 -9.86 5.82
N SER A 159 12.35 -8.85 5.52
CA SER A 159 12.42 -7.51 6.11
C SER A 159 11.07 -6.84 6.04
N ALA A 160 10.78 -6.00 7.03
CA ALA A 160 9.50 -5.34 7.21
C ALA A 160 9.00 -4.68 5.91
N VAL A 161 7.81 -5.09 5.47
CA VAL A 161 7.24 -4.70 4.18
C VAL A 161 6.50 -3.38 4.36
N ARG A 162 6.94 -2.34 3.65
CA ARG A 162 6.38 -0.99 3.75
C ARG A 162 5.48 -0.62 2.58
N GLY A 163 5.74 -1.19 1.41
CA GLY A 163 4.95 -0.99 0.21
C GLY A 163 4.51 -2.32 -0.39
N VAL A 164 3.27 -2.38 -0.86
CA VAL A 164 2.72 -3.51 -1.62
C VAL A 164 1.89 -2.97 -2.78
N GLU A 165 1.91 -3.64 -3.93
CA GLU A 165 1.08 -3.29 -5.08
C GLU A 165 0.77 -4.54 -5.92
N ILE A 166 -0.50 -4.74 -6.26
CA ILE A 166 -0.96 -5.81 -7.16
C ILE A 166 -1.07 -5.24 -8.59
N SER A 167 -0.60 -5.98 -9.59
CA SER A 167 -0.76 -5.60 -11.01
C SER A 167 -2.24 -5.55 -11.40
N SER A 168 -2.58 -4.75 -12.40
CA SER A 168 -3.97 -4.64 -12.89
C SER A 168 -4.55 -5.95 -13.44
N ASP A 169 -3.68 -6.89 -13.83
CA ASP A 169 -4.07 -8.24 -14.28
C ASP A 169 -4.04 -9.30 -13.16
N ASN A 170 -3.78 -8.90 -11.92
CA ASN A 170 -3.72 -9.74 -10.72
C ASN A 170 -2.66 -10.84 -10.72
N LYS A 171 -1.69 -10.81 -11.65
CA LYS A 171 -0.65 -11.85 -11.75
C LYS A 171 0.63 -11.54 -11.02
N LEU A 172 0.88 -10.27 -10.72
CA LEU A 172 2.12 -9.82 -10.10
C LEU A 172 1.83 -9.10 -8.79
N LEU A 173 2.70 -9.33 -7.81
CA LEU A 173 2.77 -8.56 -6.57
C LEU A 173 4.15 -7.90 -6.50
N ALA A 174 4.18 -6.59 -6.33
CA ALA A 174 5.36 -5.84 -5.96
C ALA A 174 5.41 -5.65 -4.44
N THR A 175 6.59 -5.83 -3.85
CA THR A 175 6.84 -5.56 -2.43
C THR A 175 8.05 -4.66 -2.26
N GLY A 176 7.93 -3.62 -1.42
CA GLY A 176 9.02 -2.76 -1.00
C GLY A 176 9.31 -2.94 0.48
N CYS A 177 10.57 -3.20 0.84
CA CYS A 177 10.98 -3.50 2.20
C CYS A 177 11.83 -2.38 2.82
N GLN A 178 11.78 -2.31 4.14
CA GLN A 178 12.60 -1.37 4.91
C GLN A 178 14.10 -1.64 4.78
N GLY A 179 14.51 -2.90 4.59
CA GLY A 179 15.90 -3.29 4.31
C GLY A 179 16.44 -2.81 2.96
N GLY A 180 15.62 -2.09 2.19
CA GLY A 180 16.00 -1.52 0.90
C GLY A 180 15.95 -2.50 -0.26
N SER A 181 15.32 -3.66 -0.07
CA SER A 181 14.95 -4.54 -1.16
C SER A 181 13.58 -4.16 -1.73
N ALA A 182 13.44 -4.22 -3.04
CA ALA A 182 12.16 -4.33 -3.71
C ALA A 182 12.11 -5.68 -4.43
N SER A 183 10.96 -6.32 -4.52
CA SER A 183 10.82 -7.61 -5.21
C SER A 183 9.49 -7.69 -5.94
N VAL A 184 9.49 -8.46 -7.03
CA VAL A 184 8.29 -8.77 -7.81
C VAL A 184 8.06 -10.28 -7.75
N TRP A 185 6.82 -10.66 -7.48
CA TRP A 185 6.40 -12.03 -7.21
C TRP A 185 5.26 -12.42 -8.14
N SER A 186 5.21 -13.70 -8.53
CA SER A 186 4.06 -14.26 -9.25
C SER A 186 2.95 -14.62 -8.26
N VAL A 187 1.79 -13.99 -8.41
CA VAL A 187 0.56 -14.36 -7.70
C VAL A 187 0.11 -15.73 -8.21
N GLY A 188 -0.27 -16.63 -7.31
CA GLY A 188 -0.69 -18.01 -7.62
C GLY A 188 0.44 -19.05 -7.66
N ARG A 189 1.67 -18.67 -8.04
CA ARG A 189 2.85 -19.55 -7.93
C ARG A 189 3.68 -19.31 -6.68
N ALA A 190 3.54 -18.12 -6.06
CA ALA A 190 4.35 -17.69 -4.93
C ALA A 190 5.87 -17.69 -5.20
N GLU A 191 6.25 -17.47 -6.46
CA GLU A 191 7.65 -17.44 -6.89
C GLU A 191 8.16 -16.01 -7.01
N ARG A 192 9.39 -15.75 -6.54
CA ARG A 192 10.07 -14.47 -6.74
C ARG A 192 10.60 -14.40 -8.17
N LEU A 193 10.13 -13.43 -8.94
CA LEU A 193 10.56 -13.22 -10.32
C LEU A 193 11.75 -12.28 -10.41
N MET A 194 11.74 -11.21 -9.61
CA MET A 194 12.79 -10.19 -9.61
C MET A 194 13.04 -9.66 -8.20
N SER A 195 14.28 -9.24 -7.95
CA SER A 195 14.66 -8.50 -6.75
C SER A 195 15.59 -7.35 -7.12
N PHE A 196 15.37 -6.20 -6.50
CA PHE A 196 16.16 -4.99 -6.66
C PHE A 196 16.72 -4.58 -5.29
N GLU A 197 17.98 -4.19 -5.26
CA GLU A 197 18.59 -3.60 -4.06
C GLU A 197 18.74 -2.09 -4.26
N CYS A 198 18.03 -1.32 -3.45
CA CYS A 198 17.93 0.12 -3.55
C CYS A 198 18.85 0.85 -2.54
N GLY A 199 19.58 0.11 -1.70
CA GLY A 199 20.51 0.63 -0.69
C GLY A 199 19.87 1.49 0.42
N SER A 200 18.54 1.65 0.39
CA SER A 200 17.77 2.45 1.34
C SER A 200 16.31 1.99 1.34
N ALA A 201 15.59 2.23 2.45
CA ALA A 201 14.23 1.76 2.64
C ALA A 201 13.29 2.15 1.49
N VAL A 202 12.51 1.17 1.02
CA VAL A 202 11.56 1.29 -0.07
C VAL A 202 10.15 1.33 0.52
N TYR A 203 9.39 2.41 0.27
CA TYR A 203 8.09 2.71 0.90
C TYR A 203 6.98 2.93 -0.11
#